data_AF-A0A9Q0FF44-F1
#
_entry.id   AF-A0A9Q0FF44-F1
#
_cell.length_a   1.000
_cell.length_b   1.000
_cell.length_c   1.000
_cell.angle_alpha   90.00
_cell.angle_beta   90.00
_cell.angle_gamma   90.00
#
_symmetry.space_group_name_H-M   'P 1'
#
loop_
_entity.id
_entity.type
_entity.pdbx_description
1 polymer ?
#
loop_
_entity_poly.entity_id
_entity_poly.type
_entity_poly.pdbx_seq_one_letter_code
_entity_poly.pdbx_strand_id
1 'polypeptide(L)'
;YLAGLKVLDLSHSHRLVRTPTFTGLPALERLVLRDCIKLVEIDESLGALERLELLNLENCKSLKKLPPGTRTLKSLKELVVSGCVQLGQLAEKLDQLAPWNLPHAGESAASHVGTSSKKLKKLGLLHSNFWSRIPARLGTQSSSFSLAILPCSLVTLDIAGCNISDNIFPRDLSFLLTLKKLILSGNPFHSLPESIDQLTMLQDLELSQCRQLKSIPQLPASLASLNVDECSSLERIGSLPLSYFVYWWEYTLSYVPTWLQRLMDYRYPFLSKNGCDKLVEVQQVFKLEPLRETSSKILCDMGLCDLESLESIKVEMFNPWSLTKWETTIKELHEHGIRSIFLPGSRIPDWFSHQSKGSKISFHVPQVTGHKSFTMCLCILYGGNDVKHSPASEICVTILNKTKYLVCPYIPTFYAVPNAKGDILWLSHWRLGNRIESGDEVCVTVDWLYSFNIKECGSRLIIEEQEEKDSASGSSEGLVLQGSPHWEQMQVSNPNRWMDHYCSVMANSAMENKYYGQIDTSSLKTTLSVPTRYQTPFYWCVSP
;
A
#
# COMPACT_ATOMS: atom_id res chain seq x y z
N TYR A 1 35.41 -7.50 38.20
CA TYR A 1 33.96 -7.56 38.49
C TYR A 1 33.45 -6.14 38.56
N LEU A 2 32.57 -5.71 37.64
CA LEU A 2 32.09 -4.32 37.56
C LEU A 2 30.58 -4.31 37.81
N ALA A 3 30.20 -4.57 39.06
CA ALA A 3 28.81 -4.81 39.45
C ALA A 3 27.83 -3.68 39.13
N GLY A 4 28.32 -2.43 39.06
CA GLY A 4 27.51 -1.24 38.76
C GLY A 4 27.59 -0.76 37.31
N LEU A 5 28.30 -1.46 36.42
CA LEU A 5 28.42 -1.03 35.02
C LEU A 5 27.10 -1.24 34.29
N LYS A 6 26.50 -0.15 33.82
CA LYS A 6 25.22 -0.15 33.07
C LYS A 6 25.40 -0.10 31.56
N VAL A 7 26.46 0.56 31.09
CA VAL A 7 26.71 0.77 29.66
C VAL A 7 28.12 0.29 29.36
N LEU A 8 28.23 -0.58 28.36
CA LEU A 8 29.49 -1.04 27.81
C LEU A 8 29.49 -0.77 26.31
N ASP A 9 30.35 0.15 25.89
CA ASP A 9 30.56 0.48 24.48
C ASP A 9 31.96 0.03 24.05
N LEU A 10 31.99 -0.90 23.09
CA LEU A 10 33.16 -1.48 22.46
C LEU A 10 33.18 -1.20 20.96
N SER A 11 32.45 -0.18 20.50
CA SER A 11 32.36 0.19 19.08
C SER A 11 33.73 0.37 18.44
N HIS A 12 33.83 0.05 17.15
CA HIS A 12 35.05 0.14 16.34
C HIS A 12 36.22 -0.68 16.88
N SER A 13 35.96 -1.69 17.72
CA SER A 13 36.96 -2.68 18.12
C SER A 13 37.25 -3.65 16.97
N HIS A 14 37.85 -3.16 15.88
CA HIS A 14 38.04 -3.90 14.63
C HIS A 14 38.90 -5.17 14.74
N ARG A 15 39.58 -5.38 15.87
CA ARG A 15 40.36 -6.59 16.15
C ARG A 15 39.66 -7.57 17.08
N LEU A 16 38.49 -7.21 17.63
CA LEU A 16 37.72 -8.07 18.50
C LEU A 16 37.14 -9.23 17.68
N VAL A 17 37.60 -10.46 17.97
CA VAL A 17 37.13 -11.67 17.28
C VAL A 17 36.00 -12.34 18.04
N ARG A 18 36.07 -12.30 19.38
CA ARG A 18 35.08 -12.85 20.32
C ARG A 18 34.94 -11.91 21.50
N THR A 19 33.73 -11.76 22.04
CA THR A 19 33.54 -10.99 23.26
C THR A 19 34.10 -11.75 24.47
N PRO A 20 34.57 -11.05 25.53
CA PRO A 20 34.81 -11.69 26.81
C PRO A 20 33.49 -12.15 27.46
N THR A 21 33.59 -12.89 28.56
CA THR A 21 32.43 -13.24 29.38
C THR A 21 31.80 -12.00 30.04
N PHE A 22 30.48 -11.95 30.09
CA PHE A 22 29.67 -10.90 30.69
C PHE A 22 29.17 -11.24 32.11
N THR A 23 29.53 -12.42 32.65
CA THR A 23 29.13 -12.87 34.01
C THR A 23 29.46 -11.88 35.12
N GLY A 24 30.48 -11.03 34.93
CA GLY A 24 30.89 -10.00 35.87
C GLY A 24 30.14 -8.65 35.77
N LEU A 25 29.11 -8.56 34.92
CA LEU A 25 28.38 -7.32 34.59
C LEU A 25 26.85 -7.46 34.82
N PRO A 26 26.40 -7.81 36.04
CA PRO A 26 24.98 -8.11 36.32
C PRO A 26 24.03 -6.92 36.15
N ALA A 27 24.55 -5.69 36.18
CA ALA A 27 23.76 -4.46 36.02
C ALA A 27 23.75 -3.91 34.59
N LEU A 28 24.29 -4.64 33.60
CA LEU A 28 24.43 -4.13 32.24
C LEU A 28 23.05 -3.95 31.57
N GLU A 29 22.78 -2.74 31.13
CA GLU A 29 21.55 -2.30 30.48
C GLU A 29 21.77 -2.06 28.98
N ARG A 30 22.99 -1.66 28.56
CA ARG A 30 23.31 -1.37 27.16
C ARG A 30 24.66 -1.95 26.77
N LEU A 31 24.69 -2.76 25.72
CA LEU A 31 25.90 -3.30 25.10
C LEU A 31 25.98 -2.82 23.64
N VAL A 32 27.04 -2.07 23.32
CA VAL A 32 27.28 -1.52 21.98
C VAL A 32 28.58 -2.09 21.44
N LEU A 33 28.50 -2.73 20.28
CA LEU A 33 29.59 -3.43 19.58
C LEU A 33 29.63 -2.99 18.10
N ARG A 34 29.14 -1.80 17.79
CA ARG A 34 29.03 -1.27 16.43
C ARG A 34 30.37 -1.31 15.70
N ASP A 35 30.37 -1.71 14.44
CA ASP A 35 31.53 -1.71 13.55
C ASP A 35 32.71 -2.57 14.06
N CYS A 36 32.41 -3.61 14.86
CA CYS A 36 33.36 -4.65 15.23
C CYS A 36 33.51 -5.67 14.07
N ILE A 37 34.11 -5.24 12.96
CA ILE A 37 34.12 -5.96 11.67
C ILE A 37 34.67 -7.40 11.71
N LYS A 38 35.54 -7.74 12.68
CA LYS A 38 36.12 -9.09 12.86
C LYS A 38 35.39 -9.93 13.91
N LEU A 39 34.35 -9.41 14.54
CA LEU A 39 33.59 -10.13 15.56
C LEU A 39 32.85 -11.30 14.89
N VAL A 40 33.18 -12.52 15.28
CA VAL A 40 32.61 -13.74 14.69
C VAL A 40 31.48 -14.31 15.54
N GLU A 41 31.65 -14.26 16.86
CA GLU A 41 30.71 -14.81 17.84
C GLU A 41 30.71 -13.97 19.12
N ILE A 42 29.55 -13.99 19.78
CA ILE A 42 29.33 -13.40 21.10
C ILE A 42 29.31 -14.55 22.10
N ASP A 43 29.93 -14.33 23.25
CA ASP A 43 29.99 -15.30 24.35
C ASP A 43 28.59 -15.67 24.87
N GLU A 44 28.39 -16.93 25.23
CA GLU A 44 27.10 -17.48 25.69
C GLU A 44 26.59 -16.82 26.98
N SER A 45 27.48 -16.21 27.78
CA SER A 45 27.09 -15.46 28.98
C SER A 45 26.24 -14.23 28.69
N LEU A 46 26.07 -13.82 27.43
CA LEU A 46 25.09 -12.81 27.02
C LEU A 46 23.69 -13.15 27.57
N GLY A 47 23.28 -14.43 27.53
CA GLY A 47 21.96 -14.86 28.00
C GLY A 47 21.71 -14.70 29.49
N ALA A 48 22.76 -14.45 30.29
CA ALA A 48 22.67 -14.20 31.73
C ALA A 48 22.41 -12.72 32.08
N LEU A 49 22.41 -11.82 31.10
CA LEU A 49 22.22 -10.39 31.33
C LEU A 49 20.74 -10.03 31.48
N GLU A 50 20.20 -10.22 32.67
CA GLU A 50 18.77 -10.02 32.94
C GLU A 50 18.28 -8.58 32.73
N ARG A 51 19.17 -7.59 32.81
CA ARG A 51 18.84 -6.15 32.67
C ARG A 51 19.15 -5.56 31.31
N LEU A 52 19.71 -6.33 30.37
CA LEU A 52 20.12 -5.81 29.08
C LEU A 52 18.89 -5.37 28.29
N GLU A 53 18.78 -4.07 28.02
CA GLU A 53 17.69 -3.46 27.28
C GLU A 53 18.05 -3.22 25.81
N LEU A 54 19.32 -2.94 25.52
CA LEU A 54 19.81 -2.64 24.18
C LEU A 54 21.06 -3.47 23.85
N LEU A 55 21.02 -4.14 22.70
CA LEU A 55 22.16 -4.78 22.07
C LEU A 55 22.35 -4.23 20.66
N ASN A 56 23.45 -3.52 20.42
CA ASN A 56 23.80 -2.99 19.12
C ASN A 56 25.06 -3.66 18.57
N LEU A 57 24.91 -4.33 17.43
CA LEU A 57 25.92 -5.06 16.67
C LEU A 57 26.00 -4.55 15.23
N GLU A 58 25.52 -3.34 14.96
CA GLU A 58 25.50 -2.73 13.63
C GLU A 58 26.87 -2.86 12.96
N ASN A 59 26.90 -3.24 11.68
CA ASN A 59 28.09 -3.40 10.87
C ASN A 59 29.14 -4.41 11.40
N CYS A 60 28.74 -5.39 12.23
CA CYS A 60 29.59 -6.55 12.57
C CYS A 60 29.64 -7.58 11.43
N LYS A 61 30.36 -7.24 10.35
CA LYS A 61 30.32 -7.96 9.06
C LYS A 61 30.73 -9.44 9.11
N SER A 62 31.51 -9.86 10.11
CA SER A 62 31.95 -11.24 10.29
C SER A 62 31.08 -12.05 11.27
N LEU A 63 30.04 -11.45 11.84
CA LEU A 63 29.17 -12.08 12.81
C LEU A 63 28.30 -13.14 12.12
N LYS A 64 28.43 -14.39 12.56
CA LYS A 64 27.75 -15.54 11.92
C LYS A 64 26.48 -15.97 12.62
N LYS A 65 26.39 -15.75 13.93
CA LYS A 65 25.26 -16.17 14.76
C LYS A 65 25.17 -15.32 16.03
N LEU A 66 23.96 -15.24 16.57
CA LEU A 66 23.75 -14.83 17.96
C LEU A 66 23.74 -16.08 18.85
N PRO A 67 24.21 -16.00 20.12
CA PRO A 67 24.21 -17.13 21.03
C PRO A 67 22.76 -17.58 21.32
N PRO A 68 22.48 -18.88 21.50
CA PRO A 68 21.15 -19.39 21.88
C PRO A 68 20.57 -18.71 23.13
N GLY A 69 21.42 -18.26 24.04
CA GLY A 69 21.05 -17.46 25.21
C GLY A 69 20.39 -16.11 24.88
N THR A 70 20.42 -15.63 23.64
CA THR A 70 19.72 -14.40 23.23
C THR A 70 18.21 -14.50 23.48
N ARG A 71 17.64 -15.70 23.37
CA ARG A 71 16.22 -15.97 23.63
C ARG A 71 15.83 -15.78 25.10
N THR A 72 16.79 -15.90 26.03
CA THR A 72 16.52 -15.82 27.47
C THR A 72 16.58 -14.39 28.02
N LEU A 73 16.97 -13.41 27.20
CA LEU A 73 17.02 -11.99 27.57
C LEU A 73 15.61 -11.42 27.76
N LYS A 74 15.15 -11.32 29.00
CA LYS A 74 13.78 -10.89 29.33
C LYS A 74 13.54 -9.38 29.22
N SER A 75 14.61 -8.59 29.25
CA SER A 75 14.53 -7.12 29.28
C SER A 75 14.94 -6.46 27.96
N LEU A 76 15.38 -7.26 26.98
CA LEU A 76 15.89 -6.74 25.72
C LEU A 76 14.75 -6.13 24.91
N LYS A 77 14.79 -4.81 24.74
CA LYS A 77 13.80 -4.02 24.00
C LYS A 77 14.28 -3.72 22.59
N GLU A 78 15.58 -3.51 22.41
CA GLU A 78 16.16 -3.10 21.14
C GLU A 78 17.32 -4.02 20.75
N LEU A 79 17.20 -4.61 19.56
CA LEU A 79 18.26 -5.40 18.93
C LEU A 79 18.57 -4.81 17.55
N VAL A 80 19.80 -4.34 17.39
CA VAL A 80 20.32 -3.81 16.13
C VAL A 80 21.44 -4.72 15.65
N VAL A 81 21.24 -5.37 14.51
CA VAL A 81 22.27 -6.18 13.82
C VAL A 81 22.42 -5.77 12.36
N SER A 82 21.94 -4.59 11.98
CA SER A 82 22.00 -4.10 10.59
C SER A 82 23.42 -4.12 10.02
N GLY A 83 23.55 -4.50 8.75
CA GLY A 83 24.84 -4.64 8.06
C GLY A 83 25.65 -5.88 8.46
N CYS A 84 25.11 -6.81 9.26
CA CYS A 84 25.74 -8.10 9.58
C CYS A 84 25.55 -9.11 8.44
N VAL A 85 26.24 -8.89 7.32
CA VAL A 85 26.07 -9.64 6.05
C VAL A 85 26.27 -11.16 6.15
N GLN A 86 27.01 -11.66 7.14
CA GLN A 86 27.24 -13.11 7.33
C GLN A 86 26.13 -13.82 8.11
N LEU A 87 25.19 -13.10 8.74
CA LEU A 87 24.06 -13.72 9.44
C LEU A 87 23.15 -14.48 8.47
N GLY A 88 22.91 -13.94 7.27
CA GLY A 88 22.03 -14.56 6.28
C GLY A 88 22.69 -15.53 5.30
N GLN A 89 24.01 -15.46 5.08
CA GLN A 89 24.72 -16.26 4.06
C GLN A 89 24.76 -17.79 4.29
N LEU A 90 24.43 -18.27 5.48
CA LEU A 90 24.49 -19.72 5.79
C LEU A 90 23.26 -20.49 5.28
N ALA A 91 22.21 -19.78 4.85
CA ALA A 91 21.02 -20.32 4.24
C ALA A 91 21.24 -20.84 2.80
N GLU A 92 21.97 -20.10 1.95
CA GLU A 92 22.11 -20.41 0.52
C GLU A 92 22.88 -21.71 0.23
N LYS A 93 23.78 -22.13 1.13
CA LYS A 93 24.57 -23.36 0.92
C LYS A 93 23.77 -24.65 1.06
N LEU A 94 22.59 -24.60 1.68
CA LEU A 94 21.74 -25.79 1.88
C LEU A 94 20.85 -26.05 0.65
N ASP A 95 20.43 -25.01 -0.08
CA ASP A 95 19.59 -25.16 -1.28
C ASP A 95 20.37 -25.75 -2.47
N GLN A 96 21.69 -25.56 -2.52
CA GLN A 96 22.55 -26.15 -3.56
C GLN A 96 22.88 -27.63 -3.31
N LEU A 97 22.52 -28.19 -2.15
CA LEU A 97 22.82 -29.58 -1.75
C LEU A 97 21.63 -30.53 -1.88
N ALA A 98 20.50 -30.11 -2.46
CA ALA A 98 19.38 -31.00 -2.74
C ALA A 98 19.47 -31.61 -4.17
N PRO A 99 19.97 -32.85 -4.29
CA PRO A 99 19.41 -33.75 -5.28
C PRO A 99 19.10 -35.11 -4.64
N TRP A 100 17.84 -35.35 -4.29
CA TRP A 100 17.34 -36.72 -4.16
C TRP A 100 16.01 -36.84 -4.91
N ASN A 101 16.13 -37.16 -6.19
CA ASN A 101 15.13 -37.91 -6.92
C ASN A 101 15.03 -39.31 -6.29
N LEU A 102 13.85 -39.71 -5.82
CA LEU A 102 13.45 -41.12 -5.78
C LEU A 102 11.93 -41.21 -6.08
N PRO A 103 11.50 -42.27 -6.79
CA PRO A 103 10.32 -42.24 -7.66
C PRO A 103 9.04 -42.74 -6.97
N HIS A 104 7.94 -42.53 -7.70
CA HIS A 104 6.58 -43.00 -7.48
C HIS A 104 6.41 -44.40 -6.83
N ALA A 105 5.55 -44.44 -5.82
CA ALA A 105 4.59 -45.50 -5.51
C ALA A 105 3.51 -44.81 -4.63
N GLY A 106 2.23 -44.73 -4.94
CA GLY A 106 1.33 -45.67 -5.60
C GLY A 106 0.10 -45.71 -4.70
N GLU A 107 -1.05 -45.25 -5.20
CA GLU A 107 -2.34 -45.25 -4.51
C GLU A 107 -2.73 -46.67 -4.05
N SER A 108 -3.28 -46.79 -2.84
CA SER A 108 -4.28 -47.81 -2.53
C SER A 108 -5.01 -47.51 -1.22
N ALA A 109 -6.32 -47.78 -1.24
CA ALA A 109 -7.35 -47.34 -0.31
C ALA A 109 -7.56 -48.28 0.90
N ALA A 110 -8.09 -47.72 2.00
CA ALA A 110 -9.03 -48.33 2.95
C ALA A 110 -9.45 -47.25 3.97
N SER A 111 -10.61 -46.59 3.81
CA SER A 111 -11.94 -46.99 4.30
C SER A 111 -12.12 -47.04 5.83
N HIS A 112 -12.96 -46.11 6.32
CA HIS A 112 -13.89 -46.22 7.46
C HIS A 112 -13.32 -46.46 8.86
N VAL A 113 -13.49 -45.48 9.77
CA VAL A 113 -14.50 -45.51 10.85
C VAL A 113 -14.77 -44.06 11.28
N GLY A 114 -16.03 -43.64 11.20
CA GLY A 114 -16.51 -42.42 11.85
C GLY A 114 -16.87 -42.67 13.31
N THR A 115 -16.88 -41.61 14.11
CA THR A 115 -18.04 -41.27 14.95
C THR A 115 -17.87 -39.89 15.56
N SER A 116 -18.98 -39.16 15.49
CA SER A 116 -19.24 -37.81 15.98
C SER A 116 -19.25 -37.74 17.51
N SER A 117 -18.91 -36.58 18.10
CA SER A 117 -19.76 -35.91 19.11
C SER A 117 -19.00 -34.89 19.99
N LYS A 118 -19.43 -33.62 19.83
CA LYS A 118 -19.71 -32.63 20.89
C LYS A 118 -18.54 -31.98 21.67
N LYS A 119 -18.40 -30.67 21.38
CA LYS A 119 -18.58 -29.56 22.33
C LYS A 119 -17.54 -29.45 23.45
N LEU A 120 -16.61 -28.50 23.31
CA LEU A 120 -16.16 -27.64 24.40
C LEU A 120 -15.72 -26.27 23.86
N LYS A 121 -16.68 -25.35 23.76
CA LYS A 121 -16.41 -23.94 24.03
C LYS A 121 -16.16 -23.82 25.53
N LYS A 122 -14.92 -23.56 25.94
CA LYS A 122 -14.62 -22.86 27.20
C LYS A 122 -13.31 -22.11 27.05
N LEU A 123 -13.45 -20.78 26.97
CA LEU A 123 -12.40 -19.79 27.13
C LEU A 123 -11.75 -19.92 28.52
N GLY A 124 -10.44 -19.68 28.55
CA GLY A 124 -9.65 -19.52 29.77
C GLY A 124 -8.84 -20.76 30.13
N LEU A 125 -7.51 -20.60 30.14
CA LEU A 125 -6.46 -21.55 30.56
C LEU A 125 -5.82 -22.38 29.42
N LEU A 126 -5.05 -21.72 28.56
CA LEU A 126 -3.90 -22.34 27.87
C LEU A 126 -2.63 -21.52 28.08
N HIS A 127 -2.36 -21.15 29.33
CA HIS A 127 -1.01 -20.84 29.76
C HIS A 127 -0.36 -22.16 30.22
N SER A 128 0.85 -22.41 29.71
CA SER A 128 1.88 -23.37 30.17
C SER A 128 2.06 -24.75 29.52
N ASN A 129 1.10 -25.40 28.84
CA ASN A 129 1.30 -26.81 28.44
C ASN A 129 1.20 -27.17 26.94
N PHE A 130 1.30 -26.20 26.02
CA PHE A 130 1.45 -26.49 24.58
C PHE A 130 2.91 -26.72 24.15
N TRP A 131 3.88 -26.33 24.99
CA TRP A 131 5.31 -26.23 24.60
C TRP A 131 6.16 -27.47 24.91
N SER A 132 5.56 -28.56 25.40
CA SER A 132 6.25 -29.86 25.59
C SER A 132 6.28 -30.73 24.33
N ARG A 133 5.73 -30.24 23.20
CA ARG A 133 5.63 -30.98 21.93
C ARG A 133 6.43 -30.42 20.77
N ILE A 134 7.29 -29.42 20.97
CA ILE A 134 8.40 -29.23 20.03
C ILE A 134 9.35 -30.42 20.27
N PRO A 135 9.56 -31.32 19.30
CA PRO A 135 10.48 -32.41 19.52
C PRO A 135 11.87 -31.83 19.83
N ALA A 136 12.39 -32.16 21.01
CA ALA A 136 13.79 -31.99 21.39
C ALA A 136 14.72 -32.93 20.59
N ARG A 137 14.42 -33.12 19.30
CA ARG A 137 15.19 -33.91 18.33
C ARG A 137 15.42 -33.07 17.07
N LEU A 138 16.08 -31.94 17.25
CA LEU A 138 16.92 -31.26 16.26
C LEU A 138 18.26 -30.92 16.93
N GLY A 139 18.85 -31.94 17.56
CA GLY A 139 20.26 -31.90 17.92
C GLY A 139 21.10 -32.23 16.69
N THR A 140 21.19 -31.32 15.72
CA THR A 140 22.21 -31.37 14.64
C THR A 140 22.40 -29.99 14.02
N GLN A 141 23.52 -29.33 14.35
CA GLN A 141 24.31 -28.47 13.45
C GLN A 141 23.57 -27.40 12.63
N SER A 142 22.58 -26.68 13.17
CA SER A 142 22.07 -25.49 12.47
C SER A 142 23.08 -24.35 12.61
N SER A 143 23.87 -24.13 11.55
CA SER A 143 24.91 -23.10 11.50
C SER A 143 24.36 -21.70 11.20
N SER A 144 23.09 -21.56 10.87
CA SER A 144 22.46 -20.30 10.42
C SER A 144 21.72 -19.55 11.55
N PHE A 145 21.65 -18.23 11.40
CA PHE A 145 20.78 -17.36 12.18
C PHE A 145 19.29 -17.68 11.90
N SER A 146 18.45 -17.63 12.94
CA SER A 146 17.00 -17.79 12.83
C SER A 146 16.30 -16.76 13.71
N LEU A 147 15.19 -16.17 13.26
CA LEU A 147 14.45 -15.24 14.12
C LEU A 147 13.82 -15.94 15.34
N ALA A 148 13.74 -17.28 15.34
CA ALA A 148 13.20 -18.06 16.46
C ALA A 148 14.04 -17.98 17.76
N ILE A 149 15.29 -17.50 17.69
CA ILE A 149 16.16 -17.29 18.86
C ILE A 149 16.01 -15.89 19.48
N LEU A 150 15.12 -15.05 18.95
CA LEU A 150 14.88 -13.71 19.46
C LEU A 150 13.97 -13.73 20.70
N PRO A 151 14.18 -12.82 21.67
CA PRO A 151 13.35 -12.75 22.86
C PRO A 151 12.00 -12.07 22.59
N CYS A 152 10.98 -12.48 23.33
CA CYS A 152 9.61 -11.96 23.23
C CYS A 152 9.42 -10.54 23.82
N SER A 153 10.45 -9.97 24.44
CA SER A 153 10.46 -8.61 25.00
C SER A 153 10.81 -7.52 23.98
N LEU A 154 11.21 -7.91 22.76
CA LEU A 154 11.66 -6.96 21.74
C LEU A 154 10.56 -5.99 21.35
N VAL A 155 10.92 -4.72 21.30
CA VAL A 155 10.11 -3.60 20.82
C VAL A 155 10.59 -3.14 19.45
N THR A 156 11.92 -3.12 19.25
CA THR A 156 12.55 -2.73 17.98
C THR A 156 13.52 -3.82 17.54
N LEU A 157 13.37 -4.26 16.29
CA LEU A 157 14.28 -5.18 15.63
C LEU A 157 14.80 -4.55 14.34
N ASP A 158 16.10 -4.34 14.26
CA ASP A 158 16.78 -3.89 13.04
C ASP A 158 17.74 -4.98 12.53
N ILE A 159 17.36 -5.58 11.40
CA ILE A 159 18.13 -6.61 10.69
C ILE A 159 18.35 -6.20 9.22
N ALA A 160 18.39 -4.90 8.94
CA ALA A 160 18.62 -4.37 7.59
C ALA A 160 19.97 -4.81 7.01
N GLY A 161 20.04 -5.16 5.73
CA GLY A 161 21.31 -5.48 5.05
C GLY A 161 22.06 -6.69 5.62
N CYS A 162 21.33 -7.67 6.16
CA CYS A 162 21.87 -8.90 6.76
C CYS A 162 21.96 -10.08 5.77
N ASN A 163 21.64 -9.85 4.50
CA ASN A 163 21.56 -10.87 3.44
C ASN A 163 20.56 -12.00 3.77
N ILE A 164 19.42 -11.64 4.35
CA ILE A 164 18.38 -12.58 4.80
C ILE A 164 17.54 -13.06 3.61
N SER A 165 17.48 -14.38 3.42
CA SER A 165 16.58 -15.04 2.45
C SER A 165 15.33 -15.61 3.14
N ASP A 166 14.42 -16.17 2.35
CA ASP A 166 13.08 -16.60 2.79
C ASP A 166 13.11 -17.65 3.92
N ASN A 167 14.15 -18.48 4.00
CA ASN A 167 14.21 -19.60 4.95
C ASN A 167 14.55 -19.21 6.40
N ILE A 168 14.89 -17.94 6.66
CA ILE A 168 15.24 -17.45 8.00
C ILE A 168 14.00 -17.10 8.80
N PHE A 169 12.90 -16.78 8.12
CA PHE A 169 11.63 -16.47 8.75
C PHE A 169 11.01 -17.74 9.37
N PRO A 170 10.69 -17.74 10.67
CA PRO A 170 9.98 -18.84 11.29
C PRO A 170 8.56 -18.91 10.72
N ARG A 171 7.96 -20.11 10.76
CA ARG A 171 6.55 -20.29 10.36
C ARG A 171 5.59 -19.40 11.16
N ASP A 172 5.99 -19.03 12.38
CA ASP A 172 5.17 -18.31 13.35
C ASP A 172 6.01 -17.21 14.02
N LEU A 173 5.61 -15.94 13.83
CA LEU A 173 6.19 -14.75 14.46
C LEU A 173 5.39 -14.26 15.68
N SER A 174 4.32 -14.97 16.08
CA SER A 174 3.43 -14.60 17.20
C SER A 174 4.12 -14.48 18.56
N PHE A 175 5.37 -14.94 18.70
CA PHE A 175 6.13 -14.77 19.94
C PHE A 175 6.65 -13.34 20.14
N LEU A 176 6.67 -12.49 19.09
CA LEU A 176 7.13 -11.10 19.13
C LEU A 176 5.98 -10.10 19.34
N LEU A 177 5.07 -10.38 20.29
CA LEU A 177 3.86 -9.57 20.51
C LEU A 177 4.12 -8.11 20.93
N THR A 178 5.31 -7.81 21.47
CA THR A 178 5.68 -6.45 21.89
C THR A 178 6.34 -5.63 20.79
N LEU A 179 6.62 -6.23 19.63
CA LEU A 179 7.38 -5.59 18.56
C LEU A 179 6.55 -4.46 17.93
N LYS A 180 7.11 -3.25 17.94
CA LYS A 180 6.52 -2.04 17.35
C LYS A 180 7.21 -1.60 16.08
N LYS A 181 8.52 -1.86 15.96
CA LYS A 181 9.31 -1.46 14.79
C LYS A 181 10.13 -2.63 14.26
N LEU A 182 9.97 -2.91 12.98
CA LEU A 182 10.68 -3.97 12.26
C LEU A 182 11.37 -3.40 11.02
N ILE A 183 12.71 -3.43 11.02
CA ILE A 183 13.54 -2.96 9.91
C ILE A 183 14.18 -4.14 9.20
N LEU A 184 13.77 -4.34 7.95
CA LEU A 184 14.15 -5.45 7.07
C LEU A 184 14.83 -4.97 5.78
N SER A 185 15.09 -3.67 5.66
CA SER A 185 15.55 -3.01 4.44
C SER A 185 16.83 -3.66 3.86
N GLY A 186 16.95 -3.69 2.53
CA GLY A 186 18.15 -4.16 1.83
C GLY A 186 18.41 -5.66 1.96
N ASN A 187 17.39 -6.49 2.16
CA ASN A 187 17.52 -7.95 2.19
C ASN A 187 16.93 -8.61 0.91
N PRO A 188 17.47 -9.78 0.49
CA PRO A 188 17.09 -10.44 -0.76
C PRO A 188 15.92 -11.45 -0.65
N PHE A 189 15.06 -11.37 0.37
CA PHE A 189 13.91 -12.27 0.46
C PHE A 189 12.84 -11.95 -0.59
N HIS A 190 12.10 -12.97 -1.03
CA HIS A 190 11.06 -12.86 -2.05
C HIS A 190 9.68 -12.57 -1.47
N SER A 191 9.41 -12.99 -0.23
CA SER A 191 8.12 -12.79 0.42
C SER A 191 8.28 -12.68 1.93
N LEU A 192 7.40 -11.89 2.56
CA LEU A 192 7.24 -11.93 4.02
C LEU A 192 6.36 -13.11 4.43
N PRO A 193 6.57 -13.70 5.62
CA PRO A 193 5.72 -14.77 6.12
C PRO A 193 4.31 -14.26 6.41
N GLU A 194 3.29 -15.09 6.14
CA GLU A 194 1.87 -14.78 6.42
C GLU A 194 1.63 -14.39 7.89
N SER A 195 2.41 -14.92 8.82
CA SER A 195 2.29 -14.63 10.27
C SER A 195 2.71 -13.22 10.68
N ILE A 196 3.10 -12.34 9.75
CA ILE A 196 3.37 -10.92 10.06
C ILE A 196 2.11 -10.19 10.54
N ASP A 197 0.93 -10.64 10.12
CA ASP A 197 -0.38 -10.13 10.56
C ASP A 197 -0.64 -10.34 12.07
N GLN A 198 0.07 -11.29 12.69
CA GLN A 198 -0.01 -11.60 14.12
C GLN A 198 0.82 -10.65 15.00
N LEU A 199 1.65 -9.78 14.40
CA LEU A 199 2.40 -8.75 15.13
C LEU A 199 1.47 -7.59 15.50
N THR A 200 0.58 -7.83 16.46
CA THR A 200 -0.55 -6.94 16.80
C THR A 200 -0.12 -5.56 17.32
N MET A 201 1.13 -5.36 17.70
CA MET A 201 1.68 -4.07 18.16
C MET A 201 2.57 -3.38 17.12
N LEU A 202 2.76 -3.98 15.93
CA LEU A 202 3.66 -3.44 14.91
C LEU A 202 3.10 -2.13 14.35
N GLN A 203 3.89 -1.06 14.46
CA GLN A 203 3.55 0.29 14.02
C GLN A 203 4.36 0.69 12.78
N ASP A 204 5.63 0.30 12.73
CA ASP A 204 6.56 0.70 11.67
C ASP A 204 7.19 -0.54 11.01
N LEU A 205 7.01 -0.68 9.69
CA LEU A 205 7.62 -1.72 8.87
C LEU A 205 8.47 -1.12 7.74
N GLU A 206 9.78 -1.37 7.78
CA GLU A 206 10.76 -0.76 6.86
C GLU A 206 11.37 -1.82 5.92
N LEU A 207 10.89 -1.88 4.68
CA LEU A 207 11.27 -2.84 3.63
C LEU A 207 12.06 -2.22 2.48
N SER A 208 12.54 -0.98 2.62
CA SER A 208 13.25 -0.28 1.55
C SER A 208 14.41 -1.10 0.97
N GLN A 209 14.65 -0.98 -0.34
CA GLN A 209 15.69 -1.66 -1.11
C GLN A 209 15.63 -3.21 -1.07
N CYS A 210 14.50 -3.81 -0.70
CA CYS A 210 14.26 -5.25 -0.85
C CYS A 210 13.92 -5.61 -2.30
N ARG A 211 14.92 -5.52 -3.19
CA ARG A 211 14.75 -5.59 -4.65
C ARG A 211 14.22 -6.93 -5.20
N GLN A 212 14.24 -8.00 -4.40
CA GLN A 212 13.72 -9.32 -4.77
C GLN A 212 12.32 -9.61 -4.19
N LEU A 213 11.82 -8.75 -3.30
CA LEU A 213 10.50 -8.88 -2.69
C LEU A 213 9.41 -8.78 -3.76
N LYS A 214 8.60 -9.83 -3.90
CA LYS A 214 7.50 -9.93 -4.87
C LYS A 214 6.14 -9.68 -4.26
N SER A 215 5.95 -10.11 -3.01
CA SER A 215 4.65 -10.00 -2.35
C SER A 215 4.79 -9.68 -0.86
N ILE A 216 3.90 -8.80 -0.40
CA ILE A 216 3.65 -8.54 1.02
C ILE A 216 2.29 -9.15 1.35
N PRO A 217 2.18 -10.00 2.39
CA PRO A 217 0.90 -10.59 2.81
C PRO A 217 0.02 -9.54 3.51
N GLN A 218 -1.08 -9.96 4.11
CA GLN A 218 -1.90 -9.07 4.94
C GLN A 218 -1.06 -8.52 6.11
N LEU A 219 -1.21 -7.22 6.37
CA LEU A 219 -0.48 -6.53 7.43
C LEU A 219 -1.36 -6.33 8.68
N PRO A 220 -0.76 -6.24 9.88
CA PRO A 220 -1.51 -6.07 11.13
C PRO A 220 -2.21 -4.71 11.18
N ALA A 221 -3.41 -4.66 11.77
CA ALA A 221 -4.24 -3.46 11.85
C ALA A 221 -3.60 -2.28 12.61
N SER A 222 -2.57 -2.54 13.42
CA SER A 222 -1.82 -1.54 14.17
C SER A 222 -0.76 -0.79 13.37
N LEU A 223 -0.48 -1.23 12.13
CA LEU A 223 0.55 -0.62 11.31
C LEU A 223 0.18 0.82 10.96
N ALA A 224 1.11 1.74 11.26
CA ALA A 224 0.99 3.17 11.00
C ALA A 224 1.89 3.63 9.84
N SER A 225 3.00 2.93 9.60
CA SER A 225 3.98 3.27 8.58
C SER A 225 4.52 2.03 7.85
N LEU A 226 4.55 2.10 6.51
CA LEU A 226 5.08 1.08 5.61
C LEU A 226 6.01 1.74 4.61
N ASN A 227 7.30 1.39 4.65
CA ASN A 227 8.25 1.83 3.64
C ASN A 227 8.63 0.67 2.73
N VAL A 228 8.39 0.83 1.43
CA VAL A 228 8.72 -0.14 0.37
C VAL A 228 9.56 0.51 -0.74
N ASP A 229 10.32 1.56 -0.41
CA ASP A 229 11.17 2.26 -1.38
C ASP A 229 12.09 1.32 -2.13
N GLU A 230 12.26 1.52 -3.43
CA GLU A 230 13.17 0.74 -4.27
C GLU A 230 12.93 -0.78 -4.25
N CYS A 231 11.70 -1.23 -3.98
CA CYS A 231 11.28 -2.63 -4.11
C CYS A 231 10.87 -2.96 -5.55
N SER A 232 11.83 -2.99 -6.48
CA SER A 232 11.61 -3.15 -7.94
C SER A 232 10.99 -4.46 -8.42
N SER A 233 10.88 -5.46 -7.55
CA SER A 233 10.20 -6.73 -7.89
C SER A 233 8.81 -6.85 -7.27
N LEU A 234 8.37 -5.85 -6.50
CA LEU A 234 7.13 -5.92 -5.75
C LEU A 234 5.94 -5.87 -6.70
N GLU A 235 5.13 -6.93 -6.70
CA GLU A 235 3.95 -7.08 -7.56
C GLU A 235 2.64 -6.92 -6.77
N ARG A 236 2.60 -7.41 -5.53
CA ARG A 236 1.37 -7.51 -4.73
C ARG A 236 1.57 -7.08 -3.28
N ILE A 237 0.62 -6.32 -2.76
CA ILE A 237 0.49 -6.04 -1.34
C ILE A 237 -0.88 -6.53 -0.88
N GLY A 238 -0.91 -7.30 0.20
CA GLY A 238 -2.13 -7.73 0.86
C GLY A 238 -2.89 -6.58 1.49
N SER A 239 -3.96 -6.90 2.22
CA SER A 239 -4.81 -5.89 2.83
C SER A 239 -4.03 -4.96 3.76
N LEU A 240 -4.18 -3.65 3.54
CA LEU A 240 -3.63 -2.59 4.39
C LEU A 240 -4.67 -2.19 5.46
N PRO A 241 -4.24 -1.78 6.67
CA PRO A 241 -5.16 -1.33 7.72
C PRO A 241 -6.01 -0.13 7.32
N LEU A 242 -7.25 -0.04 7.85
CA LEU A 242 -8.17 1.08 7.59
C LEU A 242 -7.59 2.46 7.97
N SER A 243 -6.65 2.53 8.91
CA SER A 243 -5.93 3.76 9.29
C SER A 243 -5.21 4.44 8.11
N TYR A 244 -4.80 3.67 7.10
CA TYR A 244 -4.21 4.20 5.86
C TYR A 244 -5.20 5.03 5.05
N PHE A 245 -6.49 4.69 5.11
CA PHE A 245 -7.53 5.31 4.29
C PHE A 245 -8.12 6.56 4.97
N VAL A 246 -8.20 6.58 6.31
CA VAL A 246 -8.80 7.68 7.10
C VAL A 246 -7.98 8.99 6.99
N TYR A 247 -6.64 8.91 7.10
CA TYR A 247 -5.78 10.10 6.95
C TYR A 247 -5.75 10.64 5.51
N TRP A 248 -5.93 9.77 4.53
CA TRP A 248 -5.98 10.15 3.11
C TRP A 248 -7.25 10.96 2.81
N TRP A 249 -8.36 10.61 3.46
CA TRP A 249 -9.67 11.22 3.27
C TRP A 249 -9.82 12.57 4.00
N GLU A 250 -9.30 12.73 5.21
CA GLU A 250 -9.33 14.02 5.92
C GLU A 250 -8.45 15.10 5.23
N TYR A 251 -7.29 14.72 4.69
CA TYR A 251 -6.35 15.64 4.03
C TYR A 251 -6.79 16.06 2.62
N THR A 252 -7.54 15.24 1.90
CA THR A 252 -8.01 15.56 0.54
C THR A 252 -9.23 16.50 0.55
N LEU A 253 -10.00 16.54 1.64
CA LEU A 253 -11.25 17.30 1.74
C LEU A 253 -11.20 18.53 2.66
N SER A 254 -10.21 18.61 3.56
CA SER A 254 -10.03 19.75 4.46
C SER A 254 -8.72 20.50 4.16
N TYR A 255 -8.80 21.59 3.41
CA TYR A 255 -7.80 22.67 3.36
C TYR A 255 -6.36 22.30 2.92
N VAL A 256 -5.93 22.80 1.75
CA VAL A 256 -4.50 23.14 1.55
C VAL A 256 -4.37 24.62 1.17
N PRO A 257 -4.18 25.53 2.15
CA PRO A 257 -3.69 26.88 1.91
C PRO A 257 -2.23 26.83 1.46
N THR A 258 -1.83 27.74 0.58
CA THR A 258 -0.55 27.78 -0.15
C THR A 258 0.71 27.96 0.71
N TRP A 259 0.59 28.14 2.02
CA TRP A 259 1.73 28.06 2.95
C TRP A 259 2.02 26.63 3.45
N LEU A 260 1.07 25.69 3.36
CA LEU A 260 1.33 24.26 3.59
C LEU A 260 2.10 23.64 2.40
N GLN A 261 1.96 24.19 1.19
CA GLN A 261 2.77 23.81 0.02
C GLN A 261 4.28 24.00 0.25
N ARG A 262 4.69 24.96 1.12
CA ARG A 262 6.09 25.14 1.53
C ARG A 262 6.57 24.15 2.60
N LEU A 263 5.68 23.33 3.16
CA LEU A 263 5.98 22.18 4.03
C LEU A 263 5.85 20.82 3.29
N MET A 264 5.26 20.79 2.09
CA MET A 264 5.06 19.59 1.27
C MET A 264 6.34 19.05 0.59
N ASP A 265 7.52 19.52 1.01
CA ASP A 265 8.79 18.80 0.82
C ASP A 265 8.86 17.52 1.71
N TYR A 266 7.91 17.37 2.66
CA TYR A 266 7.59 16.09 3.30
C TYR A 266 6.54 15.30 2.51
N ARG A 267 7.08 14.65 1.48
CA ARG A 267 6.56 13.53 0.69
C ARG A 267 5.52 12.63 1.41
N TYR A 268 4.41 12.30 0.74
CA TYR A 268 3.37 11.30 1.09
C TYR A 268 3.89 10.24 2.10
N PRO A 269 3.53 10.33 3.39
CA PRO A 269 4.25 9.63 4.46
C PRO A 269 3.93 8.13 4.59
N PHE A 270 3.01 7.59 3.80
CA PHE A 270 2.44 6.25 4.06
C PHE A 270 2.95 5.15 3.12
N LEU A 271 3.45 5.50 1.93
CA LEU A 271 4.20 4.64 1.03
C LEU A 271 5.32 5.55 0.51
N SER A 272 6.54 5.38 1.01
CA SER A 272 7.65 6.19 0.53
C SER A 272 7.89 5.89 -0.97
N LYS A 273 8.58 6.82 -1.63
CA LYS A 273 8.61 7.01 -3.07
C LYS A 273 9.74 6.26 -3.77
N ASN A 274 9.44 5.88 -5.02
CA ASN A 274 10.32 5.43 -6.10
C ASN A 274 10.58 3.93 -6.17
N GLY A 275 10.39 3.35 -7.36
CA GLY A 275 11.00 2.08 -7.74
C GLY A 275 10.18 0.81 -7.49
N CYS A 276 8.87 0.90 -7.30
CA CYS A 276 7.94 -0.26 -7.31
C CYS A 276 7.23 -0.36 -8.68
N ASP A 277 7.98 -0.55 -9.75
CA ASP A 277 7.51 -0.49 -11.15
C ASP A 277 6.61 -1.67 -11.55
N LYS A 278 6.67 -2.78 -10.82
CA LYS A 278 5.89 -4.00 -11.10
C LYS A 278 4.62 -4.14 -10.27
N LEU A 279 4.31 -3.15 -9.42
CA LEU A 279 3.16 -3.22 -8.54
C LEU A 279 1.86 -3.21 -9.34
N VAL A 280 1.12 -4.31 -9.30
CA VAL A 280 -0.13 -4.49 -10.04
C VAL A 280 -1.34 -4.64 -9.12
N GLU A 281 -1.13 -4.87 -7.83
CA GLU A 281 -2.22 -5.09 -6.88
C GLU A 281 -1.87 -4.60 -5.48
N VAL A 282 -2.78 -3.84 -4.91
CA VAL A 282 -2.87 -3.62 -3.47
C VAL A 282 -4.28 -4.03 -3.07
N GLN A 283 -4.40 -5.11 -2.31
CA GLN A 283 -5.68 -5.73 -1.99
C GLN A 283 -6.63 -4.70 -1.36
N GLN A 284 -7.88 -4.68 -1.83
CA GLN A 284 -8.94 -3.71 -1.45
C GLN A 284 -8.74 -2.27 -1.95
N VAL A 285 -7.64 -1.97 -2.63
CA VAL A 285 -7.34 -0.61 -3.12
C VAL A 285 -7.47 -0.54 -4.64
N PHE A 286 -6.61 -1.31 -5.33
CA PHE A 286 -6.61 -1.37 -6.78
C PHE A 286 -6.10 -2.73 -7.27
N LYS A 287 -6.49 -3.07 -8.50
CA LYS A 287 -5.92 -4.19 -9.25
C LYS A 287 -5.79 -3.84 -10.73
N LEU A 288 -4.64 -4.15 -11.31
CA LEU A 288 -4.36 -4.03 -12.75
C LEU A 288 -4.37 -5.41 -13.40
N GLU A 289 -5.35 -5.66 -14.27
CA GLU A 289 -5.57 -6.95 -14.92
C GLU A 289 -5.46 -6.84 -16.45
N PRO A 290 -4.96 -7.88 -17.14
CA PRO A 290 -5.07 -7.96 -18.60
C PRO A 290 -6.53 -7.92 -19.08
N LEU A 291 -6.81 -7.28 -20.21
CA LEU A 291 -8.18 -7.13 -20.74
C LEU A 291 -8.93 -8.46 -20.95
N ARG A 292 -8.24 -9.56 -21.28
CA ARG A 292 -8.85 -10.90 -21.40
C ARG A 292 -9.48 -11.43 -20.12
N GLU A 293 -9.09 -10.90 -18.96
CA GLU A 293 -9.64 -11.27 -17.65
C GLU A 293 -10.88 -10.41 -17.29
N THR A 294 -11.16 -9.36 -18.07
CA THR A 294 -12.31 -8.46 -17.88
C THR A 294 -13.61 -9.08 -18.41
N SER A 295 -14.75 -8.76 -17.75
CA SER A 295 -16.07 -9.14 -18.23
C SER A 295 -16.39 -8.54 -19.60
N SER A 296 -16.78 -9.38 -20.56
CA SER A 296 -17.20 -8.95 -21.90
C SER A 296 -18.33 -7.93 -21.87
N LYS A 297 -19.26 -8.02 -20.91
CA LYS A 297 -20.35 -7.05 -20.73
C LYS A 297 -19.83 -5.63 -20.48
N ILE A 298 -18.88 -5.49 -19.55
CA ILE A 298 -18.32 -4.18 -19.14
C ILE A 298 -17.51 -3.56 -20.28
N LEU A 299 -16.78 -4.38 -21.03
CA LEU A 299 -16.07 -3.95 -22.23
C LEU A 299 -17.02 -3.48 -23.33
N CYS A 300 -18.09 -4.25 -23.59
CA CYS A 300 -19.14 -3.87 -24.53
C CYS A 300 -19.85 -2.57 -24.12
N ASP A 301 -20.12 -2.38 -22.84
CA ASP A 301 -20.71 -1.16 -22.28
C ASP A 301 -19.84 0.09 -22.56
N MET A 302 -18.51 -0.08 -22.52
CA MET A 302 -17.53 0.94 -22.91
C MET A 302 -17.31 1.06 -24.43
N GLY A 303 -17.91 0.18 -25.24
CA GLY A 303 -17.77 0.15 -26.70
C GLY A 303 -16.51 -0.56 -27.20
N LEU A 304 -15.88 -1.41 -26.38
CA LEU A 304 -14.66 -2.17 -26.69
C LEU A 304 -14.99 -3.65 -26.99
N CYS A 305 -15.74 -3.92 -28.06
CA CYS A 305 -16.20 -5.27 -28.38
C CYS A 305 -15.16 -6.15 -29.12
N ASP A 306 -14.12 -5.55 -29.72
CA ASP A 306 -13.04 -6.25 -30.40
C ASP A 306 -11.75 -6.18 -29.56
N LEU A 307 -11.42 -7.28 -28.86
CA LEU A 307 -10.29 -7.33 -27.93
C LEU A 307 -8.97 -7.69 -28.62
N GLU A 308 -9.01 -8.45 -29.72
CA GLU A 308 -7.81 -8.96 -30.38
C GLU A 308 -6.93 -7.81 -30.91
N SER A 309 -7.56 -6.73 -31.39
CA SER A 309 -6.85 -5.54 -31.86
C SER A 309 -6.25 -4.70 -30.73
N LEU A 310 -6.84 -4.73 -29.53
CA LEU A 310 -6.44 -3.93 -28.38
C LEU A 310 -5.24 -4.52 -27.61
N GLU A 311 -5.10 -5.85 -27.56
CA GLU A 311 -4.03 -6.51 -26.80
C GLU A 311 -2.61 -6.18 -27.30
N SER A 312 -2.48 -5.84 -28.59
CA SER A 312 -1.20 -5.49 -29.20
C SER A 312 -0.76 -4.05 -28.93
N ILE A 313 -1.67 -3.19 -28.46
CA ILE A 313 -1.42 -1.76 -28.27
C ILE A 313 -0.67 -1.56 -26.97
N LYS A 314 0.42 -0.79 -27.05
CA LYS A 314 1.21 -0.37 -25.90
C LYS A 314 0.82 1.03 -25.43
N VAL A 315 0.82 1.21 -24.11
CA VAL A 315 0.58 2.47 -23.43
C VAL A 315 1.64 2.67 -22.35
N GLU A 316 2.12 3.91 -22.19
CA GLU A 316 2.93 4.28 -21.03
C GLU A 316 2.00 4.58 -19.87
N MET A 317 2.11 3.81 -18.79
CA MET A 317 1.36 4.01 -17.55
C MET A 317 2.22 4.75 -16.54
N PHE A 318 1.59 5.59 -15.72
CA PHE A 318 2.20 6.25 -14.57
C PHE A 318 1.43 5.95 -13.30
N ASN A 319 2.17 5.70 -12.23
CA ASN A 319 1.66 5.55 -10.87
C ASN A 319 2.12 6.74 -10.02
N PRO A 320 1.23 7.66 -9.62
CA PRO A 320 1.59 8.79 -8.77
C PRO A 320 2.07 8.39 -7.37
N TRP A 321 1.66 7.21 -6.86
CA TRP A 321 2.06 6.76 -5.52
C TRP A 321 3.52 6.32 -5.48
N SER A 322 3.95 5.53 -6.46
CA SER A 322 5.34 5.07 -6.57
C SER A 322 6.23 6.00 -7.39
N LEU A 323 5.67 7.00 -8.07
CA LEU A 323 6.35 7.84 -9.07
C LEU A 323 7.02 7.03 -10.19
N THR A 324 6.46 5.88 -10.56
CA THR A 324 7.01 5.02 -11.62
C THR A 324 6.26 5.18 -12.92
N LYS A 325 7.01 5.16 -14.02
CA LYS A 325 6.52 5.05 -15.39
C LYS A 325 6.94 3.72 -15.97
N TRP A 326 6.06 3.06 -16.72
CA TRP A 326 6.43 1.87 -17.48
C TRP A 326 5.53 1.69 -18.69
N GLU A 327 6.06 1.02 -19.71
CA GLU A 327 5.32 0.66 -20.90
C GLU A 327 4.65 -0.71 -20.71
N THR A 328 3.36 -0.82 -21.03
CA THR A 328 2.63 -2.08 -20.93
C THR A 328 1.55 -2.17 -22.01
N THR A 329 1.00 -3.38 -22.24
CA THR A 329 -0.22 -3.53 -23.04
C THR A 329 -1.40 -2.92 -22.31
N ILE A 330 -2.51 -2.66 -22.99
CA ILE A 330 -3.71 -2.15 -22.33
C ILE A 330 -4.14 -3.12 -21.20
N LYS A 331 -4.41 -2.54 -20.03
CA LYS A 331 -4.88 -3.22 -18.83
C LYS A 331 -6.14 -2.54 -18.31
N GLU A 332 -6.98 -3.31 -17.64
CA GLU A 332 -8.08 -2.79 -16.84
C GLU A 332 -7.56 -2.44 -15.45
N LEU A 333 -7.85 -1.21 -15.00
CA LEU A 333 -7.68 -0.77 -13.62
C LEU A 333 -9.01 -0.90 -12.88
N HIS A 334 -9.04 -1.74 -11.86
CA HIS A 334 -10.21 -1.92 -10.99
C HIS A 334 -9.96 -1.30 -9.61
N GLU A 335 -10.80 -0.35 -9.23
CA GLU A 335 -10.71 0.41 -7.98
C GLU A 335 -12.11 0.65 -7.41
N HIS A 336 -12.42 0.14 -6.22
CA HIS A 336 -13.66 0.50 -5.51
C HIS A 336 -14.97 0.38 -6.33
N GLY A 337 -15.07 -0.59 -7.24
CA GLY A 337 -16.23 -0.77 -8.13
C GLY A 337 -16.24 0.11 -9.39
N ILE A 338 -15.17 0.88 -9.61
CA ILE A 338 -14.86 1.62 -10.84
C ILE A 338 -13.87 0.79 -11.66
N ARG A 339 -14.11 0.72 -12.97
CA ARG A 339 -13.25 0.02 -13.92
C ARG A 339 -12.79 1.00 -14.98
N SER A 340 -11.49 1.19 -15.12
CA SER A 340 -10.88 2.19 -15.98
C SER A 340 -9.95 1.54 -17.00
N ILE A 341 -10.00 2.00 -18.24
CA ILE A 341 -9.14 1.60 -19.34
C ILE A 341 -8.56 2.85 -19.99
N PHE A 342 -7.28 2.80 -20.31
CA PHE A 342 -6.57 3.88 -20.99
C PHE A 342 -6.05 3.38 -22.34
N LEU A 343 -6.40 4.06 -23.41
CA LEU A 343 -5.96 3.71 -24.75
C LEU A 343 -5.68 4.97 -25.60
N PRO A 344 -4.85 4.87 -26.65
CA PRO A 344 -4.70 5.96 -27.60
C PRO A 344 -6.03 6.25 -28.31
N GLY A 345 -6.34 7.52 -28.54
CA GLY A 345 -7.51 7.90 -29.33
C GLY A 345 -7.63 9.40 -29.49
N SER A 346 -8.38 9.83 -30.51
CA SER A 346 -8.38 11.22 -30.99
C SER A 346 -9.71 11.97 -30.86
N ARG A 347 -10.80 11.26 -30.52
CA ARG A 347 -12.15 11.82 -30.37
C ARG A 347 -12.98 10.97 -29.43
N ILE A 348 -13.95 11.59 -28.75
CA ILE A 348 -14.98 10.87 -28.01
C ILE A 348 -15.87 10.11 -29.01
N PRO A 349 -16.18 8.82 -28.79
CA PRO A 349 -17.07 8.08 -29.68
C PRO A 349 -18.50 8.61 -29.69
N ASP A 350 -19.14 8.57 -30.88
CA ASP A 350 -20.47 9.18 -31.10
C ASP A 350 -21.59 8.53 -30.25
N TRP A 351 -21.39 7.32 -29.75
CA TRP A 351 -22.35 6.62 -28.88
C TRP A 351 -22.33 7.10 -27.41
N PHE A 352 -21.45 8.02 -27.03
CA PHE A 352 -21.59 8.77 -25.78
C PHE A 352 -22.68 9.83 -25.95
N SER A 353 -23.79 9.65 -25.23
CA SER A 353 -25.03 10.43 -25.41
C SER A 353 -24.88 11.90 -25.00
N HIS A 354 -24.00 12.18 -24.05
CA HIS A 354 -23.67 13.54 -23.63
C HIS A 354 -22.20 13.77 -23.91
N GLN A 355 -21.87 14.82 -24.65
CA GLN A 355 -20.49 15.19 -24.96
C GLN A 355 -20.32 16.69 -24.77
N SER A 356 -19.13 17.09 -24.36
CA SER A 356 -18.78 18.49 -24.15
C SER A 356 -17.33 18.73 -24.52
N LYS A 357 -17.04 19.91 -25.07
CA LYS A 357 -15.68 20.38 -25.22
C LYS A 357 -15.17 20.88 -23.88
N GLY A 358 -13.95 20.50 -23.52
CA GLY A 358 -13.35 20.77 -22.22
C GLY A 358 -13.74 19.75 -21.15
N SER A 359 -13.63 20.15 -19.88
CA SER A 359 -13.60 19.26 -18.72
C SER A 359 -14.95 19.03 -18.01
N LYS A 360 -16.06 19.54 -18.54
CA LYS A 360 -17.33 19.57 -17.82
C LYS A 360 -18.50 19.10 -18.67
N ILE A 361 -19.31 18.21 -18.11
CA ILE A 361 -20.59 17.76 -18.68
C ILE A 361 -21.69 17.98 -17.64
N SER A 362 -22.87 18.39 -18.07
CA SER A 362 -24.06 18.46 -17.21
C SER A 362 -25.27 17.94 -17.98
N PHE A 363 -26.08 17.11 -17.32
CA PHE A 363 -27.25 16.46 -17.93
C PHE A 363 -28.29 16.12 -16.87
N HIS A 364 -29.52 15.86 -17.33
CA HIS A 364 -30.58 15.29 -16.49
C HIS A 364 -30.63 13.78 -16.72
N VAL A 365 -30.82 13.02 -15.66
CA VAL A 365 -30.95 11.57 -15.75
C VAL A 365 -32.29 11.24 -16.42
N PRO A 366 -32.29 10.39 -17.47
CA PRO A 366 -33.51 10.01 -18.17
C PRO A 366 -34.59 9.48 -17.23
N GLN A 367 -35.85 9.80 -17.52
CA GLN A 367 -36.99 9.26 -16.80
C GLN A 367 -37.23 7.81 -17.21
N VAL A 368 -37.04 6.88 -16.28
CA VAL A 368 -37.26 5.44 -16.50
C VAL A 368 -38.32 4.92 -15.54
N THR A 369 -39.26 4.12 -16.03
CA THR A 369 -40.29 3.47 -15.21
C THR A 369 -39.75 2.19 -14.55
N GLY A 370 -39.96 2.06 -13.24
CA GLY A 370 -39.51 0.91 -12.43
C GLY A 370 -38.27 1.20 -11.58
N HIS A 371 -37.95 0.30 -10.64
CA HIS A 371 -36.72 0.39 -9.82
C HIS A 371 -35.53 -0.14 -10.63
N LYS A 372 -34.90 0.71 -11.45
CA LYS A 372 -33.69 0.36 -12.20
C LYS A 372 -32.49 1.15 -11.69
N SER A 373 -31.32 0.51 -11.59
CA SER A 373 -30.05 1.17 -11.27
C SER A 373 -29.39 1.71 -12.53
N PHE A 374 -28.60 2.79 -12.37
CA PHE A 374 -27.82 3.36 -13.45
C PHE A 374 -26.33 3.04 -13.27
N THR A 375 -25.73 2.58 -14.35
CA THR A 375 -24.29 2.54 -14.53
C THR A 375 -23.88 3.69 -15.44
N MET A 376 -22.77 4.35 -15.13
CA MET A 376 -22.26 5.46 -15.94
C MET A 376 -20.93 5.08 -16.57
N CYS A 377 -20.84 5.23 -17.88
CA CYS A 377 -19.58 5.21 -18.61
C CYS A 377 -19.14 6.65 -18.89
N LEU A 378 -17.90 6.98 -18.52
CA LEU A 378 -17.23 8.22 -18.85
C LEU A 378 -16.16 7.95 -19.91
N CYS A 379 -15.98 8.91 -20.81
CA CYS A 379 -14.89 8.95 -21.76
C CYS A 379 -14.23 10.31 -21.70
N ILE A 380 -12.92 10.35 -21.44
CA ILE A 380 -12.17 11.59 -21.25
C ILE A 380 -11.03 11.59 -22.26
N LEU A 381 -11.02 12.58 -23.13
CA LEU A 381 -9.96 12.78 -24.12
C LEU A 381 -8.99 13.84 -23.58
N TYR A 382 -7.73 13.44 -23.42
CA TYR A 382 -6.68 14.34 -22.95
C TYR A 382 -5.36 14.13 -23.69
N GLY A 383 -4.55 15.17 -23.71
CA GLY A 383 -3.25 15.17 -24.38
C GLY A 383 -2.36 16.29 -23.85
N GLY A 384 -1.06 16.19 -24.14
CA GLY A 384 -0.06 17.17 -23.71
C GLY A 384 0.32 18.17 -24.80
N ASN A 385 0.57 19.42 -24.38
CA ASN A 385 1.49 20.34 -25.04
C ASN A 385 2.88 20.17 -24.37
N ASP A 386 3.98 20.51 -25.06
CA ASP A 386 5.43 20.32 -24.77
C ASP A 386 6.00 20.72 -23.36
N VAL A 387 5.18 20.84 -22.32
CA VAL A 387 5.61 21.21 -20.96
C VAL A 387 6.11 19.97 -20.23
N LYS A 388 7.33 20.07 -19.68
CA LYS A 388 7.96 19.05 -18.83
C LYS A 388 6.98 18.59 -17.74
N HIS A 389 6.58 17.31 -17.79
CA HIS A 389 5.66 16.71 -16.83
C HIS A 389 6.12 16.93 -15.40
N SER A 390 5.22 17.44 -14.54
CA SER A 390 5.46 17.46 -13.11
C SER A 390 5.02 16.11 -12.53
N PRO A 391 5.86 15.42 -11.74
CA PRO A 391 5.47 14.20 -11.03
C PRO A 391 4.35 14.43 -9.99
N ALA A 392 3.94 15.68 -9.74
CA ALA A 392 2.90 16.07 -8.81
C ALA A 392 1.52 16.33 -9.47
N SER A 393 1.31 15.91 -10.73
CA SER A 393 0.01 16.09 -11.39
C SER A 393 -1.00 15.02 -10.99
N GLU A 394 -2.08 15.44 -10.36
CA GLU A 394 -3.23 14.60 -10.02
C GLU A 394 -4.41 14.93 -10.95
N ILE A 395 -5.09 13.88 -11.38
CA ILE A 395 -6.35 13.94 -12.12
C ILE A 395 -7.49 13.58 -11.17
N CYS A 396 -8.54 14.37 -11.15
CA CYS A 396 -9.73 14.13 -10.34
C CYS A 396 -10.98 14.18 -11.20
N VAL A 397 -11.82 13.16 -11.08
CA VAL A 397 -13.19 13.17 -11.61
C VAL A 397 -14.13 13.41 -10.45
N THR A 398 -14.97 14.43 -10.57
CA THR A 398 -16.01 14.73 -9.59
C THR A 398 -17.39 14.56 -10.23
N ILE A 399 -18.18 13.64 -9.69
CA ILE A 399 -19.60 13.50 -10.03
C ILE A 399 -20.42 14.20 -8.95
N LEU A 400 -21.11 15.27 -9.34
CA LEU A 400 -22.01 16.02 -8.49
C LEU A 400 -23.46 15.72 -8.90
N ASN A 401 -24.22 15.12 -8.00
CA ASN A 401 -25.67 15.11 -8.07
C ASN A 401 -26.20 16.37 -7.39
N LYS A 402 -26.67 17.34 -8.19
CA LYS A 402 -27.17 18.62 -7.70
C LYS A 402 -28.51 18.50 -7.00
N THR A 403 -29.35 17.57 -7.44
CA THR A 403 -30.68 17.32 -6.83
C THR A 403 -30.53 16.77 -5.41
N LYS A 404 -29.62 15.81 -5.22
CA LYS A 404 -29.38 15.14 -3.93
C LYS A 404 -28.27 15.76 -3.10
N TYR A 405 -27.58 16.78 -3.62
CA TYR A 405 -26.45 17.42 -2.96
C TYR A 405 -25.31 16.44 -2.61
N LEU A 406 -25.09 15.46 -3.49
CA LEU A 406 -24.11 14.38 -3.29
C LEU A 406 -22.90 14.60 -4.21
N VAL A 407 -21.71 14.55 -3.62
CA VAL A 407 -20.43 14.65 -4.34
C VAL A 407 -19.70 13.31 -4.29
N CYS A 408 -19.23 12.83 -5.44
CA CYS A 408 -18.43 11.62 -5.57
C CYS A 408 -17.11 11.95 -6.28
N PRO A 409 -16.04 12.26 -5.54
CA PRO A 409 -14.70 12.44 -6.12
C PRO A 409 -14.04 11.09 -6.41
N TYR A 410 -13.16 11.07 -7.39
CA TYR A 410 -12.34 9.91 -7.75
C TYR A 410 -11.00 10.36 -8.33
N ILE A 411 -9.94 9.83 -7.76
CA ILE A 411 -8.56 10.01 -8.23
C ILE A 411 -8.05 8.60 -8.55
N PRO A 412 -7.76 8.28 -9.82
CA PRO A 412 -7.27 6.97 -10.19
C PRO A 412 -5.82 6.80 -9.69
N THR A 413 -5.48 5.60 -9.20
CA THR A 413 -4.11 5.25 -8.78
C THR A 413 -3.16 5.18 -9.96
N PHE A 414 -3.67 5.05 -11.18
CA PHE A 414 -2.88 5.06 -12.40
C PHE A 414 -3.54 5.84 -13.52
N TYR A 415 -2.73 6.42 -14.39
CA TYR A 415 -3.19 6.99 -15.66
C TYR A 415 -2.16 6.77 -16.76
N ALA A 416 -2.60 6.79 -18.01
CA ALA A 416 -1.69 6.72 -19.14
C ALA A 416 -1.08 8.09 -19.45
N VAL A 417 0.18 8.09 -19.85
CA VAL A 417 0.92 9.28 -20.26
C VAL A 417 0.80 9.41 -21.79
N PRO A 418 0.24 10.52 -22.31
CA PRO A 418 0.22 10.79 -23.74
C PRO A 418 1.64 10.98 -24.28
N ASN A 419 1.92 10.38 -25.44
CA ASN A 419 3.15 10.66 -26.19
C ASN A 419 3.13 12.09 -26.75
N ALA A 420 4.28 12.65 -27.12
CA ALA A 420 4.44 14.06 -27.53
C ALA A 420 3.49 14.60 -28.62
N LYS A 421 2.80 13.72 -29.36
CA LYS A 421 1.78 14.09 -30.37
C LYS A 421 0.50 13.22 -30.30
N GLY A 422 0.41 12.36 -29.29
CA GLY A 422 -0.69 11.42 -29.14
C GLY A 422 -1.68 11.90 -28.09
N ASP A 423 -2.94 11.57 -28.28
CA ASP A 423 -4.00 11.76 -27.31
C ASP A 423 -4.38 10.41 -26.68
N ILE A 424 -4.87 10.47 -25.45
CA ILE A 424 -5.35 9.33 -24.70
C ILE A 424 -6.86 9.47 -24.46
N LEU A 425 -7.57 8.37 -24.67
CA LEU A 425 -8.91 8.13 -24.19
C LEU A 425 -8.84 7.37 -22.88
N TRP A 426 -9.41 7.97 -21.83
CA TRP A 426 -9.72 7.29 -20.59
C TRP A 426 -11.20 6.91 -20.57
N LEU A 427 -11.47 5.62 -20.67
CA LEU A 427 -12.79 5.03 -20.50
C LEU A 427 -12.94 4.57 -19.06
N SER A 428 -14.03 4.94 -18.40
CA SER A 428 -14.26 4.59 -17.01
C SER A 428 -15.72 4.20 -16.78
N HIS A 429 -15.93 2.99 -16.27
CA HIS A 429 -17.24 2.41 -15.97
C HIS A 429 -17.51 2.46 -14.46
N TRP A 430 -18.62 3.09 -14.08
CA TRP A 430 -18.99 3.39 -12.69
C TRP A 430 -20.31 2.74 -12.31
N ARG A 431 -20.29 1.90 -11.26
CA ARG A 431 -21.50 1.41 -10.61
C ARG A 431 -21.96 2.39 -9.54
N LEU A 432 -22.88 3.27 -9.91
CA LEU A 432 -23.30 4.38 -9.03
C LEU A 432 -24.40 3.98 -8.04
N GLY A 433 -25.01 2.80 -8.18
CA GLY A 433 -26.03 2.31 -7.24
C GLY A 433 -27.20 3.31 -7.09
N ASN A 434 -27.55 3.66 -5.86
CA ASN A 434 -28.63 4.60 -5.52
C ASN A 434 -28.22 6.09 -5.52
N ARG A 435 -26.99 6.40 -5.95
CA ARG A 435 -26.46 7.78 -5.93
C ARG A 435 -27.08 8.69 -6.98
N ILE A 436 -27.64 8.09 -8.02
CA ILE A 436 -28.29 8.77 -9.14
C ILE A 436 -29.59 8.04 -9.45
N GLU A 437 -30.67 8.80 -9.61
CA GLU A 437 -32.01 8.31 -9.95
C GLU A 437 -32.64 9.12 -11.09
N SER A 438 -33.72 8.58 -11.66
CA SER A 438 -34.51 9.23 -12.72
C SER A 438 -34.86 10.67 -12.35
N GLY A 439 -34.48 11.63 -13.20
CA GLY A 439 -34.74 13.05 -12.99
C GLY A 439 -33.71 13.82 -12.19
N ASP A 440 -32.68 13.16 -11.64
CA ASP A 440 -31.59 13.89 -10.97
C ASP A 440 -30.82 14.76 -11.98
N GLU A 441 -30.41 15.96 -11.54
CA GLU A 441 -29.49 16.82 -12.30
C GLU A 441 -28.06 16.48 -11.90
N VAL A 442 -27.26 16.02 -12.87
CA VAL A 442 -25.91 15.52 -12.64
C VAL A 442 -24.91 16.36 -13.41
N CYS A 443 -23.80 16.67 -12.76
CA CYS A 443 -22.65 17.36 -13.33
C CYS A 443 -21.40 16.53 -13.11
N VAL A 444 -20.64 16.30 -14.17
CA VAL A 444 -19.32 15.64 -14.11
C VAL A 444 -18.27 16.69 -14.45
N THR A 445 -17.26 16.82 -13.58
CA THR A 445 -16.08 17.65 -13.84
C THR A 445 -14.82 16.82 -13.78
N VAL A 446 -13.87 17.13 -14.67
CA VAL A 446 -12.56 16.49 -14.77
C VAL A 446 -11.49 17.54 -14.57
N ASP A 447 -10.87 17.53 -13.40
CA ASP A 447 -9.84 18.50 -13.05
C ASP A 447 -8.47 17.85 -13.21
N TRP A 448 -7.57 18.51 -13.94
CA TRP A 448 -6.18 18.07 -14.08
C TRP A 448 -5.25 19.15 -13.56
N LEU A 449 -4.56 18.85 -12.46
CA LEU A 449 -3.58 19.74 -11.88
C LEU A 449 -2.23 19.59 -12.62
N TYR A 450 -1.77 20.65 -13.27
CA TYR A 450 -0.37 20.84 -13.69
C TYR A 450 0.22 19.98 -14.83
N SER A 451 -0.52 19.19 -15.62
CA SER A 451 0.13 18.39 -16.68
C SER A 451 -0.59 18.26 -18.03
N PHE A 452 -1.84 17.82 -18.09
CA PHE A 452 -2.50 17.55 -19.38
C PHE A 452 -3.72 18.42 -19.62
N ASN A 453 -3.99 18.70 -20.89
CA ASN A 453 -5.17 19.45 -21.28
C ASN A 453 -6.32 18.47 -21.55
N ILE A 454 -7.42 18.65 -20.81
CA ILE A 454 -8.68 17.96 -21.12
C ILE A 454 -9.28 18.60 -22.37
N LYS A 455 -9.36 17.83 -23.45
CA LYS A 455 -9.87 18.30 -24.74
C LYS A 455 -11.38 18.17 -24.80
N GLU A 456 -11.90 17.00 -24.45
CA GLU A 456 -13.31 16.64 -24.54
C GLU A 456 -13.67 15.63 -23.45
N CYS A 457 -14.94 15.63 -23.04
CA CYS A 457 -15.50 14.63 -22.14
C CYS A 457 -16.84 14.13 -22.68
N GLY A 458 -17.09 12.83 -22.54
CA GLY A 458 -18.34 12.16 -22.85
C GLY A 458 -18.90 11.39 -21.65
N SER A 459 -20.22 11.30 -21.54
CA SER A 459 -20.91 10.41 -20.61
C SER A 459 -22.03 9.63 -21.31
N ARG A 460 -22.20 8.38 -20.88
CA ARG A 460 -23.29 7.50 -21.28
C ARG A 460 -23.86 6.83 -20.04
N LEU A 461 -25.17 6.89 -19.89
CA LEU A 461 -25.88 6.14 -18.86
C LEU A 461 -26.40 4.83 -19.44
N ILE A 462 -26.20 3.75 -18.69
CA ILE A 462 -26.65 2.40 -19.00
C ILE A 462 -27.59 1.99 -17.89
N ILE A 463 -28.74 1.45 -18.28
CA ILE A 463 -29.79 1.01 -17.36
C ILE A 463 -29.52 -0.46 -17.04
N GLU A 464 -29.40 -0.78 -15.76
CA GLU A 464 -29.29 -2.16 -15.29
C GLU A 464 -30.69 -2.69 -14.98
N GLU A 465 -31.02 -3.84 -15.56
CA GLU A 465 -32.21 -4.60 -15.18
C GLU A 465 -31.82 -5.53 -14.02
N GLN A 466 -32.56 -5.48 -12.91
CA GLN A 466 -32.41 -6.48 -11.86
C GLN A 466 -32.94 -7.80 -12.42
N GLU A 467 -32.07 -8.78 -12.60
CA GLU A 467 -32.51 -10.16 -12.80
C GLU A 467 -33.31 -10.59 -11.55
N GLU A 468 -34.57 -10.97 -11.74
CA GLU A 468 -35.35 -11.64 -10.69
C GLU A 468 -34.54 -12.86 -10.23
N LYS A 469 -34.30 -12.96 -8.92
CA LYS A 469 -33.63 -14.12 -8.32
C LYS A 469 -34.51 -15.35 -8.51
N ASP A 470 -34.33 -16.05 -9.62
CA ASP A 470 -34.77 -17.43 -9.73
C ASP A 470 -33.81 -18.32 -8.96
N SER A 471 -34.40 -19.13 -8.09
CA SER A 471 -33.73 -20.02 -7.16
C SER A 471 -32.87 -21.08 -7.85
N ALA A 472 -31.69 -21.30 -7.26
CA ALA A 472 -30.84 -22.50 -7.31
C ALA A 472 -29.96 -22.73 -8.57
N SER A 473 -28.68 -22.39 -8.45
CA SER A 473 -27.59 -23.38 -8.42
C SER A 473 -26.29 -22.72 -7.96
N GLY A 474 -25.65 -23.31 -6.95
CA GLY A 474 -24.36 -22.85 -6.46
C GLY A 474 -23.27 -23.24 -7.44
N SER A 475 -22.62 -22.24 -8.03
CA SER A 475 -21.26 -22.38 -8.53
C SER A 475 -20.41 -21.26 -7.94
N SER A 476 -19.26 -21.67 -7.41
CA SER A 476 -18.31 -20.83 -6.67
C SER A 476 -17.61 -19.88 -7.64
N GLU A 477 -18.20 -18.71 -7.88
CA GLU A 477 -17.46 -17.57 -8.40
C GLU A 477 -16.61 -16.97 -7.29
N GLY A 478 -15.33 -16.78 -7.60
CA GLY A 478 -14.30 -16.31 -6.67
C GLY A 478 -14.69 -15.00 -6.00
N LEU A 479 -14.30 -14.88 -4.73
CA LEU A 479 -14.45 -13.73 -3.84
C LEU A 479 -14.43 -12.39 -4.60
N VAL A 480 -15.62 -11.97 -5.00
CA VAL A 480 -15.90 -10.64 -5.54
C VAL A 480 -15.54 -9.65 -4.45
N LEU A 481 -14.89 -8.54 -4.82
CA LEU A 481 -14.81 -7.32 -4.02
C LEU A 481 -16.25 -6.79 -3.79
N GLN A 482 -17.02 -7.48 -2.96
CA GLN A 482 -18.36 -7.13 -2.47
C GLN A 482 -18.26 -6.30 -1.17
N GLY A 483 -17.17 -5.54 -1.01
CA GLY A 483 -17.19 -4.41 -0.09
C GLY A 483 -17.95 -3.29 -0.75
N SER A 484 -19.04 -2.81 -0.12
CA SER A 484 -19.54 -1.47 -0.41
C SER A 484 -18.33 -0.53 -0.39
N PRO A 485 -18.08 0.28 -1.43
CA PRO A 485 -17.02 1.27 -1.34
C PRO A 485 -17.33 2.09 -0.09
N HIS A 486 -16.39 2.14 0.87
CA HIS A 486 -16.41 3.13 1.95
C HIS A 486 -16.20 4.50 1.32
N TRP A 487 -17.19 4.97 0.55
CA TRP A 487 -17.39 6.39 0.40
C TRP A 487 -17.98 6.86 1.72
N GLU A 488 -17.38 7.86 2.36
CA GLU A 488 -18.17 8.69 3.26
C GLU A 488 -19.01 9.61 2.36
N GLN A 489 -20.31 9.70 2.62
CA GLN A 489 -21.16 10.66 1.90
C GLN A 489 -20.71 12.05 2.30
N MET A 490 -20.35 12.87 1.34
CA MET A 490 -20.38 14.31 1.56
C MET A 490 -21.73 14.82 1.12
N GLN A 491 -22.60 15.04 2.11
CA GLN A 491 -23.81 15.84 1.92
C GLN A 491 -23.42 17.30 2.08
N VAL A 492 -23.46 18.07 0.99
CA VAL A 492 -22.99 19.47 1.01
C VAL A 492 -24.18 20.41 1.11
N SER A 493 -24.16 21.32 2.09
CA SER A 493 -25.26 22.27 2.36
C SER A 493 -25.47 23.32 1.25
N ASN A 494 -24.46 23.59 0.41
CA ASN A 494 -24.60 24.40 -0.80
C ASN A 494 -23.55 23.99 -1.87
N PRO A 495 -23.94 23.28 -2.94
CA PRO A 495 -23.02 22.62 -3.86
C PRO A 495 -22.47 23.59 -4.92
N ASN A 496 -23.23 24.63 -5.30
CA ASN A 496 -22.75 25.69 -6.17
C ASN A 496 -21.68 26.52 -5.46
N ARG A 497 -21.90 26.86 -4.18
CA ARG A 497 -20.91 27.58 -3.38
C ARG A 497 -19.67 26.73 -3.06
N TRP A 498 -19.82 25.42 -2.88
CA TRP A 498 -18.70 24.50 -2.73
C TRP A 498 -17.91 24.36 -4.04
N MET A 499 -18.58 24.18 -5.18
CA MET A 499 -17.91 24.16 -6.50
C MET A 499 -17.25 25.50 -6.82
N ASP A 500 -17.89 26.63 -6.54
CA ASP A 500 -17.30 27.96 -6.75
C ASP A 500 -16.09 28.17 -5.82
N HIS A 501 -16.15 27.69 -4.58
CA HIS A 501 -15.03 27.73 -3.64
C HIS A 501 -13.90 26.79 -4.08
N TYR A 502 -14.21 25.55 -4.48
CA TYR A 502 -13.26 24.56 -4.99
C TYR A 502 -12.57 25.08 -6.26
N CYS A 503 -13.35 25.52 -7.26
CA CYS A 503 -12.83 26.14 -8.48
C CYS A 503 -12.01 27.41 -8.19
N SER A 504 -12.41 28.24 -7.21
CA SER A 504 -11.67 29.44 -6.79
C SER A 504 -10.35 29.10 -6.09
N VAL A 505 -10.33 28.08 -5.23
CA VAL A 505 -9.11 27.57 -4.57
C VAL A 505 -8.15 26.99 -5.61
N MET A 506 -8.67 26.21 -6.57
CA MET A 506 -7.89 25.63 -7.66
C MET A 506 -7.35 26.70 -8.62
N ALA A 507 -8.14 27.72 -8.95
CA ALA A 507 -7.73 28.84 -9.79
C ALA A 507 -6.68 29.76 -9.11
N ASN A 508 -6.80 29.99 -7.80
CA ASN A 508 -5.81 30.75 -7.02
C ASN A 508 -4.47 30.01 -6.91
N SER A 509 -4.49 28.69 -6.75
CA SER A 509 -3.29 27.84 -6.77
C SER A 509 -2.55 27.90 -8.13
N ALA A 510 -3.32 27.98 -9.23
CA ALA A 510 -2.77 28.17 -10.58
C ALA A 510 -2.25 29.61 -10.85
N MET A 511 -2.82 30.64 -10.22
CA MET A 511 -2.38 32.04 -10.38
C MET A 511 -1.16 32.39 -9.54
N GLU A 512 -1.02 31.89 -8.31
CA GLU A 512 0.13 32.22 -7.44
C GLU A 512 1.47 31.72 -8.02
N ASN A 513 1.47 30.69 -8.87
CA ASN A 513 2.69 30.16 -9.49
C ASN A 513 3.03 30.71 -10.89
N LYS A 514 2.18 31.58 -11.48
CA LYS A 514 2.58 32.39 -12.65
C LYS A 514 3.59 33.49 -12.29
N TYR A 515 3.79 33.78 -10.99
CA TYR A 515 4.68 34.83 -10.49
C TYR A 515 6.15 34.43 -10.32
N TYR A 516 6.56 33.21 -10.70
CA TYR A 516 7.98 32.79 -10.66
C TYR A 516 8.75 33.02 -11.97
N GLY A 517 8.25 33.88 -12.86
CA GLY A 517 9.03 34.47 -13.95
C GLY A 517 9.27 35.96 -13.71
N GLN A 518 10.50 36.32 -13.34
CA GLN A 518 11.05 37.69 -13.24
C GLN A 518 10.20 38.74 -12.50
N ILE A 519 10.68 39.08 -11.29
CA ILE A 519 10.26 40.25 -10.54
C ILE A 519 10.80 41.52 -11.22
N ASP A 520 9.90 42.43 -11.64
CA ASP A 520 10.14 43.87 -11.65
C ASP A 520 8.97 44.56 -10.92
N THR A 521 9.24 45.12 -9.74
CA THR A 521 8.23 45.54 -8.75
C THR A 521 7.83 47.01 -8.83
N SER A 522 8.01 47.69 -9.97
CA SER A 522 7.72 49.13 -10.05
C SER A 522 6.30 49.52 -10.44
N SER A 523 5.39 48.58 -10.75
CA SER A 523 4.01 48.96 -11.11
C SER A 523 2.97 47.92 -10.73
N LEU A 524 2.35 48.07 -9.55
CA LEU A 524 0.94 47.75 -9.29
C LEU A 524 0.57 48.22 -7.87
N LYS A 525 0.55 49.55 -7.69
CA LYS A 525 -0.31 50.19 -6.69
C LYS A 525 -1.68 50.34 -7.33
N THR A 526 -2.67 49.54 -6.92
CA THR A 526 -4.07 49.99 -6.67
C THR A 526 -4.99 48.82 -6.33
N THR A 527 -5.52 48.86 -5.10
CA THR A 527 -6.89 48.52 -4.69
C THR A 527 -7.57 47.27 -5.25
N LEU A 528 -7.66 46.23 -4.41
CA LEU A 528 -8.89 45.46 -4.20
C LEU A 528 -8.99 45.12 -2.70
N SER A 529 -9.87 45.83 -2.01
CA SER A 529 -10.20 45.64 -0.61
C SER A 529 -10.92 44.31 -0.41
N VAL A 530 -10.32 43.37 0.32
CA VAL A 530 -10.97 42.15 0.81
C VAL A 530 -11.71 42.48 2.12
N PRO A 531 -13.02 42.21 2.26
CA PRO A 531 -13.69 42.35 3.54
C PRO A 531 -13.26 41.23 4.49
N THR A 532 -12.60 41.60 5.58
CA THR A 532 -12.43 40.76 6.77
C THR A 532 -13.78 40.59 7.46
N ARG A 533 -14.50 39.49 7.22
CA ARG A 533 -15.51 38.89 8.12
C ARG A 533 -16.11 37.62 7.53
N TYR A 534 -15.50 36.46 7.78
CA TYR A 534 -16.19 35.16 7.85
C TYR A 534 -15.44 34.25 8.83
N GLN A 535 -15.55 34.56 10.12
CA GLN A 535 -15.36 33.57 11.18
C GLN A 535 -16.74 32.99 11.51
N THR A 536 -17.03 31.80 10.99
CA THR A 536 -18.05 30.91 11.56
C THR A 536 -17.55 29.48 11.42
N PRO A 537 -17.46 28.70 12.52
CA PRO A 537 -17.09 27.29 12.45
C PRO A 537 -18.26 26.49 11.87
N PHE A 538 -18.01 25.71 10.82
CA PHE A 538 -18.97 24.71 10.34
C PHE A 538 -18.92 23.50 11.27
N TYR A 539 -19.96 23.30 12.07
CA TYR A 539 -20.20 22.06 12.80
C TYR A 539 -20.68 20.99 11.80
N TRP A 540 -19.92 19.91 11.67
CA TRP A 540 -20.33 18.71 10.95
C TRP A 540 -21.05 17.79 11.93
N CYS A 541 -22.35 17.54 11.71
CA CYS A 541 -23.07 16.50 12.42
C CYS A 541 -22.74 15.15 11.79
N VAL A 542 -21.83 14.40 12.42
CA VAL A 542 -21.67 12.97 12.18
C VAL A 542 -22.71 12.27 13.05
N SER A 543 -23.73 11.66 12.44
CA SER A 543 -24.63 10.75 13.16
C SER A 543 -23.99 9.37 13.27
N PRO A 544 -24.23 8.64 14.38
CA PRO A 544 -23.41 7.52 14.85
C PRO A 544 -23.47 6.25 13.99
#